data_AF-A0A455UGT7-F1
#
_entry.id   AF-A0A455UGT7-F1
#
_cell.length_a   1.000
_cell.length_b   1.000
_cell.length_c   1.000
_cell.angle_alpha   90.00
_cell.angle_beta   90.00
_cell.angle_gamma   90.00
#
_symmetry.space_group_name_H-M   'P 1'
#
loop_
_entity.id
_entity.type
_entity.pdbx_description
1 polymer ?
#
loop_
_entity_poly.entity_id
_entity_poly.type
_entity_poly.pdbx_seq_one_letter_code
_entity_poly.pdbx_strand_id
1 'polypeptide(L)'
;MTHNGGNLMLNQHPVVHEVLEIDALEMPDSVTSEKRGERTFTPLSADAISEINPDVVLVVDRSAAIGDEPADADALTQALSDAGAEKAQVVMLTPALWYLSGGGLQSLRLQIEEVSSALNTTAN
;
A
#
# COMPACT_ATOMS: atom_id res chain seq x y z
N MET A 1 1.29 -0.64 -0.48
CA MET A 1 1.87 0.07 -1.67
C MET A 1 2.12 1.53 -1.33
N THR A 2 2.91 2.23 -2.14
CA THR A 2 3.18 3.66 -2.01
C THR A 2 2.72 4.41 -3.25
N HIS A 3 1.95 5.49 -3.06
CA HIS A 3 1.61 6.44 -4.11
C HIS A 3 2.67 7.54 -4.20
N ASN A 4 3.07 7.92 -5.42
CA ASN A 4 4.02 8.99 -5.69
C ASN A 4 3.75 9.64 -7.06
N GLY A 5 3.06 10.79 -7.03
CA GLY A 5 2.76 11.59 -8.23
C GLY A 5 2.02 10.81 -9.30
N GLY A 6 0.94 10.10 -8.93
CA GLY A 6 0.13 9.27 -9.81
C GLY A 6 0.66 7.84 -10.03
N ASN A 7 1.87 7.53 -9.57
CA ASN A 7 2.45 6.19 -9.71
C ASN A 7 2.21 5.37 -8.43
N LEU A 8 1.91 4.08 -8.59
CA LEU A 8 1.81 3.12 -7.49
C LEU A 8 3.01 2.18 -7.52
N MET A 9 3.60 1.95 -6.36
CA MET A 9 4.77 1.09 -6.21
C MET A 9 4.53 0.09 -5.09
N LEU A 10 4.93 -1.18 -5.29
CA LEU A 10 4.97 -2.15 -4.21
C LEU A 10 5.90 -1.63 -3.12
N ASN A 11 5.45 -1.76 -1.87
CA ASN A 11 6.25 -1.43 -0.71
C ASN A 11 5.93 -2.45 0.38
N GLN A 12 6.98 -2.98 0.99
CA GLN A 12 6.94 -4.05 1.99
C GLN A 12 7.40 -3.44 3.31
N HIS A 13 6.51 -3.38 4.30
CA HIS A 13 6.82 -2.82 5.61
C HIS A 13 7.01 -3.95 6.64
N PRO A 14 8.12 -3.99 7.40
CA PRO A 14 8.35 -5.01 8.43
C PRO A 14 7.24 -5.10 9.47
N VAL A 15 6.57 -3.99 9.78
CA VAL A 15 5.43 -4.00 10.71
C VAL A 15 4.29 -4.92 10.25
N VAL A 16 4.10 -5.09 8.93
CA VAL A 16 3.04 -5.94 8.37
C VAL A 16 3.46 -7.41 8.38
N HIS A 17 4.66 -7.72 7.89
CA HIS A 17 5.07 -9.10 7.64
C HIS A 17 5.86 -9.74 8.79
N GLU A 18 6.64 -8.96 9.54
CA GLU A 18 7.48 -9.48 10.63
C GLU A 18 6.81 -9.30 11.99
N VAL A 19 6.12 -8.17 12.22
CA VAL A 19 5.51 -7.87 13.53
C VAL A 19 4.10 -8.43 13.63
N LEU A 20 3.28 -8.24 12.59
CA LEU A 20 1.91 -8.73 12.54
C LEU A 20 1.80 -10.12 11.90
N GLU A 21 2.90 -10.67 11.38
CA GLU A 21 2.97 -12.00 10.76
C GLU A 21 1.91 -12.20 9.66
N ILE A 22 1.59 -11.13 8.91
CA ILE A 22 0.68 -11.20 7.78
C ILE A 22 1.49 -11.63 6.56
N ASP A 23 1.11 -12.76 5.97
CA ASP A 23 1.77 -13.26 4.77
C ASP A 23 1.62 -12.28 3.60
N ALA A 24 2.71 -12.10 2.85
CA ALA A 24 2.65 -11.38 1.59
C ALA A 24 1.94 -12.24 0.53
N LEU A 25 1.08 -11.62 -0.28
CA LEU A 25 0.45 -12.29 -1.42
C LEU A 25 1.51 -12.69 -2.46
N GLU A 26 1.30 -13.82 -3.12
CA GLU A 26 2.13 -14.22 -4.25
C GLU A 26 1.97 -13.22 -5.40
N MET A 27 3.08 -12.74 -5.95
CA MET A 27 3.06 -11.78 -7.05
C MET A 27 2.92 -12.53 -8.38
N PRO A 28 1.99 -12.15 -9.26
CA PRO A 28 1.85 -12.76 -10.58
C PRO A 28 3.04 -12.38 -11.49
N ASP A 29 3.31 -13.19 -12.51
CA ASP A 29 4.40 -12.96 -13.48
C ASP A 29 4.27 -11.64 -14.26
N SER A 30 3.06 -11.08 -14.33
CA SER A 30 2.76 -9.77 -14.92
C SER A 30 3.39 -8.61 -14.13
N VAL A 31 3.61 -8.79 -12.82
CA VAL A 31 4.24 -7.81 -11.94
C VAL A 31 5.75 -7.90 -12.09
N THR A 32 6.28 -7.07 -12.99
CA THR A 32 7.71 -7.01 -13.25
C THR A 32 8.41 -6.03 -12.31
N SER A 33 9.68 -6.33 -12.02
CA SER A 33 10.52 -5.48 -11.18
C SER A 33 11.74 -4.98 -11.94
N GLU A 34 12.07 -3.71 -11.76
CA GLU A 34 13.26 -3.07 -12.31
C GLU A 34 14.30 -2.86 -11.21
N LYS A 35 15.55 -3.28 -11.45
CA LYS A 35 16.67 -2.97 -10.55
C LYS A 35 17.43 -1.75 -11.06
N ARG A 36 17.57 -0.72 -10.22
CA ARG A 36 18.40 0.46 -10.48
C ARG A 36 19.39 0.65 -9.34
N GLY A 37 20.65 0.29 -9.59
CA GLY A 37 21.67 0.18 -8.54
C GLY A 37 21.28 -0.90 -7.52
N GLU A 38 21.31 -0.58 -6.23
CA GLU A 38 20.91 -1.50 -5.14
C GLU A 38 19.39 -1.51 -4.87
N ARG A 39 18.61 -0.69 -5.57
CA ARG A 39 17.17 -0.57 -5.34
C ARG A 39 16.38 -1.37 -6.37
N THR A 40 15.40 -2.11 -5.90
CA THR A 40 14.39 -2.78 -6.72
C THR A 40 13.11 -1.96 -6.70
N PHE A 41 12.54 -1.71 -7.87
CA PHE A 41 11.30 -1.00 -8.05
C PHE A 41 10.29 -1.94 -8.70
N THR A 42 9.12 -2.05 -8.10
CA THR A 42 8.02 -2.88 -8.62
C THR A 42 6.82 -1.96 -8.80
N PRO A 43 6.66 -1.33 -9.97
CA PRO A 43 5.47 -0.54 -10.26
C PRO A 43 4.23 -1.44 -10.30
N LEU A 44 3.11 -0.91 -9.83
CA LEU A 44 1.83 -1.61 -9.83
C LEU A 44 0.82 -0.84 -10.68
N SER A 45 0.23 -1.49 -11.68
CA SER A 45 -0.95 -0.99 -12.38
C SER A 45 -2.22 -1.46 -11.67
N ALA A 46 -3.37 -0.85 -11.99
CA ALA A 46 -4.67 -1.33 -11.49
C ALA A 46 -4.94 -2.78 -11.91
N ASP A 47 -4.62 -3.15 -13.16
CA ASP A 47 -4.76 -4.52 -13.66
C ASP A 47 -3.90 -5.51 -12.86
N ALA A 48 -2.64 -5.15 -12.57
CA ALA A 48 -1.77 -5.98 -11.75
C ALA A 48 -2.32 -6.18 -10.32
N ILE A 49 -2.91 -5.14 -9.74
CA ILE A 49 -3.57 -5.23 -8.42
C ILE A 49 -4.81 -6.12 -8.50
N SER A 50 -5.58 -6.07 -9.59
CA SER A 50 -6.71 -6.97 -9.80
C SER A 50 -6.27 -8.43 -9.96
N GLU A 51 -5.19 -8.70 -10.68
CA GLU A 51 -4.64 -10.05 -10.81
C GLU A 51 -4.14 -10.63 -9.48
N ILE A 52 -3.56 -9.78 -8.61
CA ILE A 52 -3.19 -10.15 -7.24
C ILE A 52 -4.45 -10.48 -6.39
N ASN A 53 -5.60 -9.85 -6.72
CA ASN A 53 -6.88 -10.00 -6.02
C ASN A 53 -6.79 -9.85 -4.48
N PRO A 54 -6.29 -8.69 -3.97
CA PRO A 54 -6.16 -8.47 -2.54
C PRO A 54 -7.51 -8.15 -1.88
N ASP A 55 -7.70 -8.63 -0.64
CA ASP A 55 -8.84 -8.20 0.18
C ASP A 55 -8.68 -6.73 0.64
N VAL A 56 -7.45 -6.33 0.98
CA VAL A 56 -7.14 -4.98 1.48
C VAL A 56 -5.91 -4.42 0.77
N VAL A 57 -6.03 -3.17 0.32
CA VAL A 57 -4.95 -2.40 -0.30
C VAL A 57 -4.56 -1.26 0.64
N LEU A 58 -3.45 -1.46 1.35
CA LEU A 58 -2.87 -0.42 2.21
C LEU A 58 -2.04 0.56 1.36
N VAL A 59 -2.41 1.83 1.37
CA VAL A 59 -1.77 2.87 0.54
C VAL A 59 -1.07 3.90 1.43
N VAL A 60 0.23 4.05 1.24
CA VAL A 60 1.03 5.14 1.82
C VAL A 60 1.20 6.24 0.76
N ASP A 61 0.62 7.41 0.99
CA ASP A 61 0.73 8.53 0.05
C ASP A 61 1.99 9.37 0.32
N ARG A 62 3.06 9.10 -0.44
CA ARG A 62 4.29 9.89 -0.33
C ARG A 62 4.04 11.35 -0.70
N SER A 63 3.24 11.62 -1.74
CA SER A 63 3.02 12.97 -2.22
C SER A 63 2.39 13.84 -1.12
N ALA A 64 1.33 13.35 -0.48
CA ALA A 64 0.74 14.01 0.67
C ALA A 64 1.74 14.22 1.82
N ALA A 65 2.60 13.22 2.09
CA ALA A 65 3.58 13.31 3.17
C ALA A 65 4.61 14.43 2.97
N ILE A 66 4.98 14.74 1.73
CA ILE A 66 5.98 15.76 1.41
C ILE A 66 5.39 17.10 0.95
N GLY A 67 4.07 17.22 0.89
CA GLY A 67 3.37 18.44 0.47
C GLY A 67 3.20 18.60 -1.05
N ASP A 68 3.35 17.52 -1.82
CA ASP A 68 2.96 17.45 -3.23
C ASP A 68 1.47 17.11 -3.37
N GLU A 69 0.97 17.05 -4.62
CA GLU A 69 -0.43 16.71 -4.91
C GLU A 69 -0.80 15.32 -4.34
N PRO A 70 -1.76 15.24 -3.40
CA PRO A 70 -2.13 13.99 -2.76
C PRO A 70 -2.83 13.04 -3.74
N ALA A 71 -2.85 11.76 -3.40
CA ALA A 71 -3.66 10.77 -4.08
C ALA A 71 -5.15 11.09 -3.91
N ASP A 72 -5.90 10.94 -4.99
CA ASP A 72 -7.36 10.88 -4.94
C ASP A 72 -7.79 9.44 -4.63
N ALA A 73 -8.27 9.22 -3.40
CA ALA A 73 -8.68 7.90 -2.92
C ALA A 73 -9.92 7.37 -3.65
N ASP A 74 -10.83 8.24 -4.06
CA ASP A 74 -12.04 7.86 -4.79
C ASP A 74 -11.67 7.46 -6.22
N ALA A 75 -10.80 8.25 -6.87
CA ALA A 75 -10.30 7.91 -8.20
C ALA A 75 -9.49 6.60 -8.20
N LEU A 76 -8.67 6.35 -7.16
CA LEU A 76 -7.94 5.09 -7.01
C LEU A 76 -8.89 3.91 -6.83
N THR A 77 -9.89 4.04 -5.96
CA THR A 77 -10.90 3.00 -5.72
C THR A 77 -11.69 2.70 -6.99
N GLN A 78 -12.07 3.73 -7.75
CA GLN A 78 -12.75 3.56 -9.03
C GLN A 78 -11.87 2.86 -10.06
N ALA A 79 -10.59 3.26 -10.18
CA ALA A 79 -9.66 2.64 -11.13
C ALA A 79 -9.43 1.14 -10.82
N LEU A 80 -9.37 0.76 -9.53
CA LEU A 80 -9.29 -0.64 -9.13
C LEU A 80 -10.58 -1.40 -9.44
N SER A 81 -11.74 -0.77 -9.19
CA SER A 81 -13.04 -1.37 -9.52
C SER A 81 -13.19 -1.60 -11.02
N ASP A 82 -12.79 -0.64 -11.85
CA ASP A 82 -12.83 -0.73 -13.31
C ASP A 82 -11.89 -1.83 -13.84
N ALA A 83 -10.78 -2.09 -13.15
CA ALA A 83 -9.85 -3.17 -13.45
C ALA A 83 -10.32 -4.56 -12.96
N GLY A 84 -11.43 -4.65 -12.22
CA GLY A 84 -11.99 -5.91 -11.69
C GLY A 84 -11.55 -6.25 -10.27
N ALA A 85 -11.07 -5.27 -9.49
CA ALA A 85 -10.77 -5.40 -8.07
C ALA A 85 -11.85 -4.73 -7.20
N GLU A 86 -13.13 -4.82 -7.55
CA GLU A 86 -14.22 -4.11 -6.86
C GLU A 86 -14.44 -4.54 -5.40
N LYS A 87 -13.89 -5.69 -4.99
CA LYS A 87 -13.96 -6.19 -3.61
C LYS A 87 -12.79 -5.72 -2.75
N ALA A 88 -11.74 -5.17 -3.36
CA ALA A 88 -10.55 -4.75 -2.64
C ALA A 88 -10.85 -3.49 -1.83
N GLN A 89 -10.65 -3.54 -0.52
CA GLN A 89 -10.80 -2.38 0.34
C GLN A 89 -9.54 -1.51 0.28
N VAL A 90 -9.67 -0.32 -0.31
CA VAL A 90 -8.58 0.67 -0.30
C VAL A 90 -8.55 1.39 1.04
N VAL A 91 -7.40 1.34 1.72
CA VAL A 91 -7.18 2.03 2.99
C VAL A 91 -5.98 2.97 2.86
N MET A 92 -6.26 4.27 2.92
CA MET A 92 -5.23 5.31 2.97
C MET A 92 -4.67 5.39 4.39
N LEU A 93 -3.38 5.08 4.54
CA LEU A 93 -2.67 5.15 5.82
C LEU A 93 -2.17 6.57 6.10
N THR A 94 -1.87 6.90 7.36
CA THR A 94 -1.40 8.27 7.71
C THR A 94 -0.05 8.58 7.03
N PRO A 95 0.01 9.51 6.06
CA PRO A 95 1.20 9.68 5.23
C PRO A 95 2.48 10.00 6.01
N ALA A 96 2.41 10.97 6.93
CA ALA A 96 3.56 11.38 7.73
C ALA A 96 4.04 10.28 8.70
N LEU A 97 3.13 9.44 9.18
CA LEU A 97 3.47 8.31 10.04
C LEU A 97 4.25 7.24 9.28
N TRP A 98 3.87 6.95 8.05
CA TRP A 98 4.44 5.85 7.28
C TRP A 98 5.64 6.25 6.42
N TYR A 99 5.68 7.51 5.97
CA TYR A 99 6.72 7.99 5.05
C TYR A 99 7.79 8.83 5.74
N LEU A 100 7.43 9.66 6.74
CA LEU A 100 8.36 10.59 7.39
C LEU A 100 8.82 10.13 8.77
N SER A 101 8.03 9.30 9.45
CA SER A 101 8.40 8.84 10.79
C SER A 101 9.45 7.73 10.70
N GLY A 102 10.43 7.76 11.61
CA GLY A 102 11.37 6.67 11.79
C GLY A 102 10.76 5.48 12.55
N GLY A 103 11.50 4.38 12.66
CA GLY A 103 11.10 3.16 13.37
C GLY A 103 11.13 3.26 14.91
N GLY A 104 10.77 4.41 15.48
CA GLY A 104 10.68 4.59 16.93
C GLY A 104 9.47 3.85 17.54
N LEU A 105 9.52 3.54 18.84
CA LEU A 105 8.48 2.76 19.52
C LEU A 105 7.08 3.37 19.41
N GLN A 106 6.97 4.70 19.47
CA GLN A 106 5.69 5.39 19.29
C GLN A 106 5.14 5.20 17.87
N SER A 107 5.98 5.36 16.85
CA SER A 107 5.59 5.18 15.45
C SER A 107 5.20 3.74 15.17
N LEU A 108 5.97 2.77 15.69
CA LEU A 108 5.65 1.35 15.57
C LEU A 108 4.27 1.03 16.15
N ARG A 109 3.97 1.52 17.36
CA ARG A 109 2.65 1.30 17.99
C ARG A 109 1.51 1.86 17.13
N LEU A 110 1.66 3.09 16.61
CA LEU A 110 0.64 3.71 15.76
C LEU A 110 0.48 2.98 14.43
N GLN A 111 1.57 2.50 13.82
CA GLN A 111 1.52 1.72 12.59
C GLN A 111 0.79 0.40 12.80
N ILE A 112 1.04 -0.30 13.92
CA ILE A 112 0.30 -1.50 14.31
C ILE A 112 -1.19 -1.19 14.45
N GLU A 113 -1.55 -0.12 15.16
CA GLU A 113 -2.95 0.31 15.35
C GLU A 113 -3.66 0.57 14.00
N GLU A 114 -3.01 1.26 13.05
CA GLU A 114 -3.60 1.51 11.73
C GLU A 114 -3.81 0.24 10.91
N VAL A 115 -2.82 -0.67 10.87
CA VAL A 115 -2.96 -1.94 10.13
C VAL A 115 -4.03 -2.81 10.76
N SER A 116 -4.03 -2.97 12.09
CA SER A 116 -5.06 -3.76 12.77
C SER A 116 -6.46 -3.20 12.56
N SER A 117 -6.62 -1.87 12.57
CA SER A 117 -7.91 -1.22 12.26
C SER A 117 -8.35 -1.45 10.82
N ALA A 118 -7.42 -1.34 9.87
CA ALA A 118 -7.68 -1.57 8.45
C ALA A 118 -8.21 -2.99 8.19
N LEU A 119 -7.58 -4.00 8.81
CA LEU A 119 -7.93 -5.40 8.61
C LEU A 119 -9.19 -5.83 9.38
N ASN A 120 -9.45 -5.25 10.55
CA ASN A 120 -10.66 -5.55 11.32
C ASN A 120 -11.94 -5.05 10.65
N THR A 121 -11.84 -4.04 9.79
CA THR A 121 -13.00 -3.54 9.03
C THR A 121 -13.55 -4.60 8.06
N THR A 122 -12.71 -5.56 7.62
CA THR A 122 -13.08 -6.65 6.71
C THR A 122 -13.78 -7.83 7.42
N ALA A 123 -13.81 -7.86 8.75
CA ALA A 123 -14.33 -8.97 9.54
C ALA A 123 -15.81 -8.84 9.99
N ASN A 124 -16.55 -7.82 9.52
CA ASN A 124 -17.95 -7.58 9.88
C ASN A 124 -18.91 -7.56 8.69
#